data_AF-A0A8B7E2X7-F1
#
_entry.id   AF-A0A8B7E2X7-F1
#
_cell.length_a   1.000
_cell.length_b   1.000
_cell.length_c   1.000
_cell.angle_alpha   90.00
_cell.angle_beta   90.00
_cell.angle_gamma   90.00
#
_symmetry.space_group_name_H-M   'P 1'
#
loop_
_entity.id
_entity.type
_entity.pdbx_description
1 polymer ?
#
loop_
_entity_poly.entity_id
_entity_poly.type
_entity_poly.pdbx_seq_one_letter_code
_entity_poly.pdbx_strand_id
1 'polypeptide(L)'
;MTEQIRTKSKNDIDEQTKESIFNKGIEKGKSDVIEVLKIAKELEGLKKSVYQDSINEKLGYDALQTNLEKLYKPIIDSQSGIKEGLSKLENKANQIANTFSSYPALLDSETKAIMSPEVVDNMRLGAIATEYLKLYIDDITIKGKKYIGTPGLWEIIVKSHPVRYTNDDPKPKSSRSYKYTNVIKPIWEEMIGKSGKGVVILPSDPNALFEMLKLSLAGLQAGNTGTRNEIVAICDELLRQGQIDDDDYKALQKAIT
;
A
#
# COMPACT_ATOMS: atom_id res chain seq x y z
N MET A 1 65.27 -112.82 -72.37
CA MET A 1 64.99 -111.37 -72.35
C MET A 1 63.86 -111.16 -71.35
N THR A 2 64.18 -110.71 -70.14
CA THR A 2 63.18 -110.51 -69.08
C THR A 2 63.61 -109.27 -68.31
N GLU A 3 62.98 -108.15 -68.63
CA GLU A 3 63.20 -106.86 -68.00
C GLU A 3 62.69 -106.89 -66.56
N GLN A 4 63.56 -106.52 -65.61
CA GLN A 4 63.17 -106.23 -64.24
C GLN A 4 62.68 -104.78 -64.17
N ILE A 5 61.37 -104.59 -64.10
CA ILE A 5 60.76 -103.31 -63.74
C ILE A 5 60.95 -103.11 -62.24
N ARG A 6 61.95 -102.29 -61.88
CA ARG A 6 62.18 -101.82 -60.52
C ARG A 6 61.32 -100.58 -60.29
N THR A 7 60.20 -100.75 -59.60
CA THR A 7 59.38 -99.66 -59.06
C THR A 7 60.19 -98.84 -58.06
N LYS A 8 60.54 -97.60 -58.40
CA LYS A 8 61.05 -96.62 -57.43
C LYS A 8 59.90 -95.80 -56.85
N SER A 9 59.87 -95.87 -55.53
CA SER A 9 59.07 -95.17 -54.53
C SER A 9 58.68 -93.71 -54.84
N LYS A 10 57.47 -93.34 -54.40
CA LYS A 10 56.79 -92.05 -54.55
C LYS A 10 57.29 -90.92 -53.63
N ASN A 11 58.53 -90.97 -53.11
CA ASN A 11 58.92 -90.21 -51.91
C ASN A 11 60.04 -89.16 -52.04
N ASP A 12 60.33 -88.63 -53.23
CA ASP A 12 61.30 -87.53 -53.37
C ASP A 12 60.60 -86.19 -53.59
N ILE A 13 60.04 -85.64 -52.51
CA ILE A 13 59.73 -84.20 -52.45
C ILE A 13 61.07 -83.49 -52.29
N ASP A 14 61.49 -82.84 -53.37
CA ASP A 14 62.69 -82.03 -53.55
C ASP A 14 62.92 -81.06 -52.37
N GLU A 15 64.14 -81.06 -51.86
CA GLU A 15 64.57 -80.40 -50.63
C GLU A 15 64.42 -78.86 -50.75
N GLN A 16 64.61 -78.31 -51.94
CA GLN A 16 64.37 -76.89 -52.25
C GLN A 16 62.89 -76.48 -52.09
N THR A 17 61.96 -77.39 -52.39
CA THR A 17 60.52 -77.09 -52.28
C THR A 17 60.09 -77.03 -50.80
N LYS A 18 60.68 -77.87 -49.94
CA LYS A 18 60.44 -77.85 -48.48
C LYS A 18 60.99 -76.57 -47.85
N GLU A 19 62.18 -76.14 -48.27
CA GLU A 19 62.83 -74.93 -47.75
C GLU A 19 62.08 -73.64 -48.16
N SER A 20 61.55 -73.60 -49.40
CA SER A 20 60.69 -72.51 -49.87
C SER A 20 59.39 -72.39 -49.08
N ILE A 21 58.71 -73.52 -48.82
CA ILE A 21 57.48 -73.55 -48.02
C ILE A 21 57.74 -73.12 -46.57
N PHE A 22 58.86 -73.56 -45.99
CA PHE A 22 59.27 -73.20 -44.64
C PHE A 22 59.54 -71.69 -44.51
N ASN A 23 60.32 -71.11 -45.43
CA ASN A 23 60.62 -69.68 -45.42
C ASN A 23 59.38 -68.80 -45.64
N LYS A 24 58.46 -69.22 -46.51
CA LYS A 24 57.18 -68.52 -46.74
C LYS A 24 56.26 -68.57 -45.52
N GLY A 25 56.30 -69.67 -44.76
CA GLY A 25 55.63 -69.79 -43.46
C GLY A 25 56.21 -68.84 -42.40
N ILE A 26 57.54 -68.69 -42.37
CA ILE A 26 58.23 -67.75 -41.47
C ILE A 26 57.88 -66.29 -41.81
N GLU A 27 57.88 -65.90 -43.09
CA GLU A 27 57.52 -64.53 -43.47
C GLU A 27 56.07 -64.18 -43.17
N LYS A 28 55.14 -65.12 -43.42
CA LYS A 28 53.74 -64.95 -43.03
C LYS A 28 53.59 -64.78 -41.52
N GLY A 29 54.26 -65.62 -40.73
CA GLY A 29 54.27 -65.51 -39.27
C GLY A 29 54.84 -64.18 -38.76
N LYS A 30 55.88 -63.62 -39.42
CA LYS A 30 56.41 -62.29 -39.09
C LYS A 30 55.41 -61.17 -39.42
N SER A 31 54.74 -61.25 -40.57
CA SER A 31 53.70 -60.29 -40.97
C SER A 31 52.54 -60.27 -39.98
N ASP A 32 52.06 -61.46 -39.59
CA ASP A 32 50.96 -61.61 -38.63
C ASP A 32 51.34 -61.01 -37.25
N VAL A 33 52.58 -61.21 -36.79
CA VAL A 33 53.08 -60.62 -35.52
C VAL A 33 53.17 -59.09 -35.58
N ILE A 34 53.58 -58.52 -36.72
CA ILE A 34 53.63 -57.06 -36.91
C ILE A 34 52.22 -56.47 -36.87
N GLU A 35 51.24 -57.14 -37.48
CA GLU A 35 49.85 -56.72 -37.49
C GLU A 35 49.24 -56.76 -36.09
N VAL A 36 49.49 -57.82 -35.32
CA VAL A 36 49.09 -57.93 -33.91
C VAL A 36 49.71 -56.83 -33.04
N LEU A 37 50.99 -56.49 -33.26
CA LEU A 37 51.66 -55.39 -32.55
C LEU A 37 51.04 -54.02 -32.87
N LYS A 38 50.62 -53.81 -34.12
CA LYS A 38 49.95 -52.58 -34.54
C LYS A 38 48.57 -52.45 -33.88
N ILE A 39 47.78 -53.52 -33.89
CA ILE A 39 46.48 -53.59 -33.22
C ILE A 39 46.64 -53.34 -31.72
N ALA A 40 47.65 -53.93 -31.08
CA ALA A 40 47.90 -53.74 -29.65
C ALA A 40 48.18 -52.27 -29.29
N LYS A 41 48.95 -51.56 -30.12
CA LYS A 41 49.20 -50.11 -29.93
C LYS A 41 47.94 -49.28 -30.12
N GLU A 42 47.14 -49.58 -31.14
CA GLU A 42 45.87 -48.89 -31.39
C GLU A 42 44.89 -49.10 -30.23
N LEU A 43 44.81 -50.33 -29.70
CA LEU A 43 43.97 -50.68 -28.56
C LEU A 43 44.39 -49.93 -27.28
N GLU A 44 45.70 -49.77 -27.07
CA GLU A 44 46.22 -49.01 -25.93
C GLU A 44 45.90 -47.52 -26.05
N GLY A 45 46.00 -46.95 -27.25
CA GLY A 45 45.58 -45.58 -27.55
C GLY A 45 44.08 -45.38 -27.29
N LEU A 46 43.26 -46.32 -27.79
CA LEU A 46 41.82 -46.29 -27.60
C LEU A 46 41.44 -46.36 -26.11
N LYS A 47 42.08 -47.26 -25.34
CA LYS A 47 41.86 -47.37 -23.89
C LYS A 47 42.14 -46.07 -23.15
N LYS A 48 43.21 -45.35 -23.52
CA LYS A 48 43.55 -44.05 -22.93
C LYS A 48 42.51 -42.98 -23.29
N SER A 49 42.03 -42.95 -24.54
CA SER A 49 40.99 -42.01 -24.96
C SER A 49 39.67 -42.23 -24.23
N VAL A 50 39.18 -43.47 -24.15
CA VAL A 50 37.93 -43.82 -23.45
C VAL A 50 38.00 -43.46 -21.96
N TYR A 51 39.15 -43.69 -21.33
CA TYR A 51 39.36 -43.30 -19.93
C TYR A 51 39.30 -41.78 -19.76
N GLN A 52 39.94 -41.02 -20.65
CA GLN A 52 39.93 -39.56 -20.59
C GLN A 52 38.55 -38.98 -20.87
N ASP A 53 37.80 -39.53 -21.82
CA ASP A 53 36.43 -39.13 -22.14
C ASP A 53 35.51 -39.38 -20.94
N SER A 54 35.65 -40.52 -20.27
CA SER A 54 34.89 -40.82 -19.05
C SER A 54 35.17 -39.82 -17.92
N ILE A 55 36.43 -39.41 -17.74
CA ILE A 55 36.79 -38.39 -16.75
C ILE A 55 36.19 -37.03 -17.13
N ASN A 56 36.31 -36.63 -18.39
CA ASN A 56 35.80 -35.35 -18.88
C ASN A 56 34.27 -35.26 -18.75
N GLU A 57 33.56 -36.35 -19.05
CA GLU A 57 32.11 -36.43 -18.89
C GLU A 57 31.71 -36.26 -17.43
N LYS A 58 32.39 -36.98 -16.52
CA LYS A 58 32.16 -36.87 -15.07
C LYS A 58 32.40 -35.46 -14.54
N LEU A 59 33.51 -34.82 -14.95
CA LEU A 59 33.80 -33.43 -14.62
C LEU A 59 32.75 -32.47 -15.16
N GLY A 60 32.19 -32.75 -16.34
CA GLY A 60 31.08 -32.00 -16.93
C GLY A 60 29.82 -32.05 -16.07
N TYR A 61 29.43 -33.24 -15.60
CA TYR A 61 28.30 -33.41 -14.68
C TYR A 61 28.53 -32.68 -13.35
N ASP A 62 29.71 -32.81 -12.76
CA ASP A 62 30.04 -32.14 -11.49
C ASP A 62 30.00 -30.61 -11.63
N ALA A 63 30.48 -30.07 -12.76
CA ALA A 63 30.41 -28.65 -13.08
C ALA A 63 28.96 -28.17 -13.28
N LEU A 64 28.13 -28.94 -13.99
CA LEU A 64 26.70 -28.66 -14.15
C LEU A 64 25.99 -28.64 -12.81
N GLN A 65 26.22 -29.65 -11.95
CA GLN A 65 25.63 -29.72 -10.62
C GLN A 65 26.03 -28.50 -9.77
N THR A 66 27.32 -28.16 -9.75
CA THR A 66 27.82 -26.99 -9.02
C THR A 66 27.16 -25.69 -9.50
N ASN A 67 26.98 -25.52 -10.81
CA ASN A 67 26.33 -24.35 -11.38
C ASN A 67 24.84 -24.30 -11.02
N LEU A 68 24.16 -25.46 -11.04
CA LEU A 68 22.76 -25.57 -10.65
C LEU A 68 22.58 -25.18 -9.17
N GLU A 69 23.42 -25.70 -8.29
CA GLU A 69 23.44 -25.34 -6.87
C GLU A 69 23.67 -23.84 -6.67
N LYS A 70 24.62 -23.23 -7.39
CA LYS A 70 24.88 -21.78 -7.32
C LYS A 70 23.70 -20.94 -7.78
N LEU A 71 22.99 -21.36 -8.83
CA LEU A 71 21.83 -20.64 -9.37
C LEU A 71 20.62 -20.68 -8.42
N TYR A 72 20.37 -21.83 -7.79
CA TYR A 72 19.20 -22.01 -6.92
C TYR A 72 19.42 -21.58 -5.47
N LYS A 73 20.67 -21.56 -4.99
CA LYS A 73 20.98 -21.21 -3.59
C LYS A 73 20.42 -19.85 -3.13
N PRO A 74 20.55 -18.74 -3.87
CA PRO A 74 19.96 -17.46 -3.48
C PRO A 74 18.43 -17.52 -3.35
N ILE A 75 17.77 -18.30 -4.20
CA ILE A 75 16.32 -18.47 -4.19
C ILE A 75 15.90 -19.26 -2.94
N ILE A 76 16.60 -20.35 -2.64
CA ILE A 76 16.34 -21.17 -1.45
C ILE A 76 16.56 -20.36 -0.17
N ASP A 77 17.68 -19.63 -0.10
CA ASP A 77 18.01 -18.78 1.06
C ASP A 77 16.97 -17.66 1.25
N SER A 78 16.53 -17.02 0.16
CA SER A 78 15.47 -16.02 0.18
C SER A 78 14.13 -16.58 0.66
N GLN A 79 13.72 -17.74 0.13
CA GLN A 79 12.48 -18.41 0.54
C GLN A 79 12.50 -18.81 2.01
N SER A 80 13.64 -19.30 2.51
CA SER A 80 13.83 -19.62 3.93
C SER A 80 13.66 -18.37 4.81
N GLY A 81 14.30 -17.25 4.44
CA GLY A 81 14.17 -15.98 5.17
C GLY A 81 12.74 -15.42 5.18
N ILE A 82 12.04 -15.49 4.04
CA ILE A 82 10.63 -15.07 3.93
C ILE A 82 9.74 -15.91 4.85
N LYS A 83 9.93 -17.24 4.86
CA LYS A 83 9.16 -18.16 5.72
C LYS A 83 9.36 -17.84 7.21
N GLU A 84 10.59 -17.57 7.62
CA GLU A 84 10.89 -17.16 9.00
C GLU A 84 10.23 -15.82 9.35
N GLY A 85 10.29 -14.84 8.44
CA GLY A 85 9.64 -13.54 8.61
C GLY A 85 8.12 -13.65 8.79
N LEU A 86 7.46 -14.48 7.97
CA LEU A 86 6.03 -14.73 8.07
C LEU A 86 5.65 -15.37 9.41
N SER A 87 6.39 -16.37 9.88
CA SER A 87 6.12 -17.00 11.17
C SER A 87 6.25 -16.01 12.35
N LYS A 88 7.24 -15.11 12.31
CA LYS A 88 7.38 -14.06 13.33
C LYS A 88 6.21 -13.08 13.30
N LEU A 89 5.74 -12.71 12.12
CA LEU A 89 4.61 -11.79 11.96
C LEU A 89 3.30 -12.42 12.45
N GLU A 90 3.06 -13.68 12.11
CA GLU A 90 1.90 -14.45 12.56
C GLU A 90 1.86 -14.56 14.10
N ASN A 91 2.99 -14.88 14.73
CA ASN A 91 3.10 -14.91 16.19
C ASN A 91 2.78 -13.55 16.83
N LYS A 92 3.27 -12.44 16.27
CA LYS A 92 2.94 -11.08 16.75
C LYS A 92 1.46 -10.75 16.56
N ALA A 93 0.88 -11.10 15.42
CA ALA A 93 -0.54 -10.90 15.15
C ALA A 93 -1.41 -11.67 16.15
N ASN A 94 -1.05 -12.91 16.45
CA ASN A 94 -1.75 -13.74 17.45
C ASN A 94 -1.62 -13.15 18.86
N GLN A 95 -0.44 -12.65 19.24
CA GLN A 95 -0.26 -11.94 20.52
C GLN A 95 -1.16 -10.70 20.62
N ILE A 96 -1.24 -9.91 19.56
CA ILE A 96 -2.10 -8.72 19.49
C ILE A 96 -3.58 -9.12 19.57
N ALA A 97 -4.00 -10.14 18.83
CA ALA A 97 -5.39 -10.62 18.88
C ALA A 97 -5.77 -11.09 20.29
N ASN A 98 -4.87 -11.78 20.97
CA ASN A 98 -5.08 -12.25 22.33
C ASN A 98 -5.15 -11.09 23.33
N THR A 99 -4.32 -10.05 23.20
CA THR A 99 -4.39 -8.87 24.08
C THR A 99 -5.65 -8.03 23.84
N PHE A 100 -6.10 -7.89 22.60
CA PHE A 100 -7.39 -7.23 22.32
C PHE A 100 -8.58 -8.04 22.83
N SER A 101 -8.51 -9.37 22.77
CA SER A 101 -9.59 -10.24 23.26
C SER A 101 -9.70 -10.24 24.80
N SER A 102 -8.59 -10.03 25.51
CA SER A 102 -8.58 -9.94 26.99
C SER A 102 -8.88 -8.54 27.52
N TYR A 103 -8.79 -7.51 26.68
CA TYR A 103 -9.02 -6.11 27.07
C TYR A 103 -10.41 -5.82 27.69
N PRO A 104 -11.53 -6.34 27.13
CA PRO A 104 -12.86 -6.13 27.71
C PRO A 104 -13.00 -6.71 29.12
N ALA A 105 -12.37 -7.85 29.39
CA ALA A 105 -12.41 -8.48 30.71
C ALA A 105 -11.66 -7.67 31.78
N LEU A 106 -10.59 -6.95 31.39
CA LEU A 106 -9.88 -6.03 32.27
C LEU A 106 -10.74 -4.80 32.59
N LEU A 107 -11.43 -4.24 31.59
CA LEU A 107 -12.33 -3.09 31.75
C LEU A 107 -13.55 -3.43 32.62
N ASP A 108 -14.12 -4.62 32.50
CA ASP A 108 -15.23 -5.07 33.35
C ASP A 108 -14.81 -5.26 34.82
N SER A 109 -13.55 -5.64 35.07
CA SER A 109 -13.01 -5.80 36.43
C SER A 109 -12.75 -4.44 37.12
N GLU A 110 -12.33 -3.43 36.37
CA GLU A 110 -12.10 -2.07 36.88
C GLU A 110 -13.41 -1.28 37.03
N THR A 111 -14.37 -1.44 36.11
CA THR A 111 -15.63 -0.68 36.14
C THR A 111 -16.62 -1.20 37.18
N LYS A 112 -16.62 -2.49 37.51
CA LYS A 112 -17.43 -3.04 38.62
C LYS A 112 -16.98 -2.55 40.00
N ALA A 113 -15.74 -2.09 40.15
CA ALA A 113 -15.26 -1.51 41.41
C ALA A 113 -15.65 -0.02 41.59
N ILE A 114 -16.10 0.66 40.53
CA ILE A 114 -16.23 2.14 40.52
C ILE A 114 -17.70 2.62 40.44
N MET A 115 -18.68 1.78 40.10
CA MET A 115 -20.06 2.28 39.92
C MET A 115 -21.02 1.87 41.05
N SER A 116 -21.10 2.74 42.06
CA SER A 116 -22.40 3.19 42.57
C SER A 116 -22.64 4.58 41.97
N PRO A 117 -23.78 4.86 41.30
CA PRO A 117 -23.98 6.13 40.63
C PRO A 117 -24.47 7.18 41.63
N GLU A 118 -23.54 7.88 42.29
CA GLU A 118 -23.82 9.25 42.74
C GLU A 118 -23.38 10.21 41.64
N VAL A 119 -24.30 11.08 41.23
CA VAL A 119 -24.05 12.18 40.31
C VAL A 119 -23.05 13.13 40.98
N VAL A 120 -21.77 13.03 40.61
CA VAL A 120 -20.72 13.94 41.09
C VAL A 120 -20.37 14.90 39.97
N ASP A 121 -20.84 16.13 40.10
CA ASP A 121 -20.77 17.26 39.15
C ASP A 121 -19.36 17.86 38.94
N ASN A 122 -18.30 17.09 39.24
CA ASN A 122 -16.95 17.63 39.38
C ASN A 122 -15.90 16.51 39.41
N MET A 123 -15.85 15.71 38.33
CA MET A 123 -14.76 14.75 38.14
C MET A 123 -13.43 15.50 37.93
N ARG A 124 -12.52 15.43 38.91
CA ARG A 124 -11.13 15.92 38.74
C ARG A 124 -10.43 15.03 37.72
N LEU A 125 -10.06 15.61 36.59
CA LEU A 125 -9.25 14.96 35.57
C LEU A 125 -7.95 14.42 36.20
N GLY A 126 -7.64 13.13 35.95
CA GLY A 126 -6.41 12.51 36.42
C GLY A 126 -5.15 13.16 35.83
N ALA A 127 -3.99 12.89 36.43
CA ALA A 127 -2.72 13.51 36.06
C ALA A 127 -2.39 13.35 34.56
N ILE A 128 -2.67 12.18 33.99
CA ILE A 128 -2.41 11.86 32.58
C ILE A 128 -3.33 12.65 31.65
N ALA A 129 -4.63 12.73 31.95
CA ALA A 129 -5.58 13.50 31.16
C ALA A 129 -5.26 15.01 31.20
N THR A 130 -4.75 15.47 32.34
CA THR A 130 -4.31 16.87 32.52
C THR A 130 -3.01 17.15 31.74
N GLU A 131 -2.08 16.20 31.67
CA GLU A 131 -0.88 16.30 30.82
C GLU A 131 -1.20 16.27 29.33
N TYR A 132 -2.09 15.37 28.88
CA TYR A 132 -2.54 15.35 27.50
C TYR A 132 -3.18 16.67 27.10
N LEU A 133 -4.01 17.28 27.97
CA LEU A 133 -4.60 18.59 27.72
C LEU A 133 -3.57 19.74 27.69
N LYS A 134 -2.46 19.65 28.44
CA LYS A 134 -1.36 20.63 28.38
C LYS A 134 -0.57 20.56 27.07
N LEU A 135 -0.60 19.43 26.36
CA LEU A 135 0.03 19.27 25.05
C LEU A 135 -0.80 19.84 23.88
N TYR A 136 -2.05 20.27 24.12
CA TYR A 136 -2.97 20.80 23.11
C TYR A 136 -3.07 22.34 23.14
N ILE A 137 -1.91 23.02 23.12
CA ILE A 137 -1.83 24.47 22.90
C ILE A 137 -1.06 24.79 21.60
N ASP A 138 -0.74 23.76 20.81
CA ASP A 138 -0.08 23.97 19.52
C ASP A 138 -1.05 24.57 18.50
N ASP A 139 -0.52 25.53 17.73
CA ASP A 139 -1.25 26.17 16.65
C ASP A 139 -1.60 25.16 15.54
N ILE A 140 -2.88 25.13 15.16
CA ILE A 140 -3.41 24.19 14.18
C ILE A 140 -3.20 24.74 12.78
N THR A 141 -2.54 23.99 11.89
CA THR A 141 -2.42 24.36 10.46
C THR A 141 -3.31 23.49 9.59
N ILE A 142 -4.33 24.08 8.97
CA ILE A 142 -5.25 23.39 8.03
C ILE A 142 -5.15 24.06 6.67
N LYS A 143 -4.74 23.29 5.65
CA LYS A 143 -4.62 23.76 4.24
C LYS A 143 -3.80 25.05 4.12
N GLY A 144 -2.66 25.12 4.83
CA GLY A 144 -1.75 26.26 4.79
C GLY A 144 -2.21 27.51 5.56
N LYS A 145 -3.34 27.45 6.29
CA LYS A 145 -3.78 28.51 7.20
C LYS A 145 -3.56 28.08 8.64
N LYS A 146 -2.86 28.93 9.41
CA LYS A 146 -2.50 28.73 10.81
C LYS A 146 -3.58 29.32 11.72
N TYR A 147 -4.00 28.55 12.71
CA TYR A 147 -5.02 28.89 13.71
C TYR A 147 -4.39 28.79 15.09
N ILE A 148 -4.67 29.77 15.96
CA ILE A 148 -4.16 29.74 17.33
C ILE A 148 -4.84 28.60 18.08
N GLY A 149 -4.05 27.72 18.71
CA GLY A 149 -4.56 26.58 19.45
C GLY A 149 -5.16 27.01 20.79
N THR A 150 -6.49 27.05 20.89
CA THR A 150 -7.19 27.27 22.17
C THR A 150 -7.80 25.95 22.68
N PRO A 151 -7.87 25.75 24.01
CA PRO A 151 -8.52 24.56 24.58
C PRO A 151 -9.96 24.36 24.10
N GLY A 152 -10.73 25.45 23.95
CA GLY A 152 -12.10 25.43 23.43
C GLY A 152 -12.18 24.96 21.98
N LEU A 153 -11.28 25.45 21.12
CA LEU A 153 -11.21 25.05 19.71
C LEU A 153 -10.88 23.56 19.55
N TRP A 154 -9.97 23.03 20.37
CA TRP A 154 -9.64 21.60 20.37
C TRP A 154 -10.81 20.73 20.84
N GLU A 155 -11.57 21.16 21.83
CA GLU A 155 -12.77 20.43 22.29
C GLU A 155 -13.82 20.31 21.17
N ILE A 156 -14.04 21.34 20.36
CA ILE A 156 -14.96 21.28 19.22
C ILE A 156 -14.49 20.26 18.17
N ILE A 157 -13.19 20.19 17.93
CA ILE A 157 -12.64 19.29 16.91
C ILE A 157 -12.77 17.83 17.37
N VAL A 158 -12.46 17.56 18.64
CA VAL A 158 -12.25 16.20 19.15
C VAL A 158 -13.47 15.64 19.89
N LYS A 159 -14.23 16.45 20.63
CA LYS A 159 -15.34 16.00 21.49
C LYS A 159 -16.69 16.12 20.79
N SER A 160 -17.60 15.23 21.15
CA SER A 160 -19.01 15.28 20.73
C SER A 160 -19.82 16.33 21.48
N HIS A 161 -19.41 16.67 22.72
CA HIS A 161 -20.07 17.66 23.58
C HIS A 161 -19.00 18.57 24.22
N PRO A 162 -18.60 19.66 23.55
CA PRO A 162 -17.61 20.61 24.08
C PRO A 162 -18.19 21.47 25.21
N VAL A 163 -17.40 21.79 26.23
CA VAL A 163 -17.86 22.52 27.44
C VAL A 163 -17.08 23.82 27.66
N ARG A 164 -15.84 23.93 27.13
CA ARG A 164 -14.92 25.05 27.42
C ARG A 164 -14.71 26.01 26.24
N TYR A 165 -15.74 26.25 25.44
CA TYR A 165 -15.68 27.16 24.29
C TYR A 165 -16.19 28.56 24.66
N THR A 166 -15.47 29.62 24.28
CA THR A 166 -15.82 31.02 24.62
C THR A 166 -16.05 31.88 23.37
N ASN A 167 -16.57 33.10 23.56
CA ASN A 167 -16.80 34.06 22.47
C ASN A 167 -15.51 34.53 21.77
N ASP A 168 -14.35 34.30 22.38
CA ASP A 168 -13.04 34.65 21.83
C ASP A 168 -12.54 33.61 20.80
N ASP A 169 -13.20 32.46 20.73
CA ASP A 169 -12.84 31.41 19.80
C ASP A 169 -13.39 31.71 18.38
N PRO A 170 -12.59 31.48 17.32
CA PRO A 170 -12.96 31.85 15.96
C PRO A 170 -14.16 31.04 15.44
N LYS A 171 -15.10 31.73 14.78
CA LYS A 171 -16.27 31.12 14.13
C LYS A 171 -15.87 29.91 13.28
N PRO A 172 -16.45 28.71 13.52
CA PRO A 172 -16.13 27.54 12.74
C PRO A 172 -16.52 27.77 11.27
N LYS A 173 -15.58 27.52 10.36
CA LYS A 173 -15.80 27.66 8.91
C LYS A 173 -16.96 26.78 8.45
N SER A 174 -17.84 27.38 7.67
CA SER A 174 -18.92 26.63 7.05
C SER A 174 -18.38 25.55 6.11
N SER A 175 -19.00 24.38 6.18
CA SER A 175 -18.72 23.27 5.27
C SER A 175 -19.98 22.47 4.99
N ARG A 176 -20.00 21.77 3.86
CA ARG A 176 -21.10 20.84 3.50
C ARG A 176 -20.99 19.49 4.22
N SER A 177 -20.06 19.33 5.16
CA SER A 177 -19.88 18.05 5.86
C SER A 177 -21.07 17.75 6.76
N TYR A 178 -21.37 16.46 6.93
CA TYR A 178 -22.41 15.99 7.85
C TYR A 178 -22.18 16.53 9.28
N LYS A 179 -20.93 16.48 9.76
CA LYS A 179 -20.53 16.98 11.08
C LYS A 179 -20.86 18.46 11.22
N TYR A 180 -20.53 19.28 10.22
CA TYR A 180 -20.85 20.70 10.29
C TYR A 180 -22.36 20.94 10.28
N THR A 181 -23.07 20.26 9.38
CA THR A 181 -24.50 20.52 9.13
C THR A 181 -25.38 20.08 10.30
N ASN A 182 -25.09 18.93 10.90
CA ASN A 182 -25.96 18.30 11.90
C ASN A 182 -25.50 18.46 13.35
N VAL A 183 -24.24 18.84 13.57
CA VAL A 183 -23.68 18.96 14.93
C VAL A 183 -23.19 20.38 15.18
N ILE A 184 -22.24 20.88 14.39
CA ILE A 184 -21.58 22.15 14.68
C ILE A 184 -22.51 23.35 14.43
N LYS A 185 -23.27 23.34 13.32
CA LYS A 185 -24.13 24.46 12.92
C LYS A 185 -25.31 24.68 13.89
N PRO A 186 -26.11 23.66 14.29
CA PRO A 186 -27.21 23.87 15.22
C PRO A 186 -26.74 24.43 16.57
N ILE A 187 -25.66 23.87 17.12
CA ILE A 187 -25.03 24.32 18.37
C ILE A 187 -24.56 25.78 18.25
N TRP A 188 -23.97 26.14 17.11
CA TRP A 188 -23.51 27.52 16.86
C TRP A 188 -24.67 28.52 16.75
N GLU A 189 -25.72 28.16 16.01
CA GLU A 189 -26.89 29.02 15.78
C GLU A 189 -27.74 29.20 17.04
N GLU A 190 -27.79 28.20 17.92
CA GLU A 190 -28.45 28.26 19.23
C GLU A 190 -27.73 29.21 20.19
N MET A 191 -26.39 29.18 20.24
CA MET A 191 -25.62 29.97 21.18
C MET A 191 -25.48 31.46 20.83
N ILE A 192 -25.33 31.79 19.54
CA ILE A 192 -25.05 33.18 19.10
C ILE A 192 -26.34 33.91 18.71
N GLY A 193 -27.46 33.17 18.61
CA GLY A 193 -28.62 33.59 17.86
C GLY A 193 -28.28 33.75 16.37
N LYS A 194 -29.30 33.89 15.51
CA LYS A 194 -29.09 34.27 14.10
C LYS A 194 -28.69 35.75 14.02
N SER A 195 -27.52 36.12 14.51
CA SER A 195 -27.03 37.49 14.42
C SER A 195 -26.06 37.64 13.24
N GLY A 196 -26.63 38.10 12.13
CA GLY A 196 -25.89 38.53 10.95
C GLY A 196 -26.71 39.60 10.26
N LYS A 197 -26.52 40.86 10.65
CA LYS A 197 -26.97 41.99 9.84
C LYS A 197 -26.06 42.01 8.62
N GLY A 198 -26.53 41.51 7.49
CA GLY A 198 -25.81 41.65 6.23
C GLY A 198 -25.53 43.13 5.99
N VAL A 199 -24.29 43.49 5.65
CA VAL A 199 -23.96 44.86 5.25
C VAL A 199 -24.55 45.06 3.87
N VAL A 200 -25.72 45.71 3.81
CA VAL A 200 -26.35 46.10 2.55
C VAL A 200 -25.79 47.49 2.19
N ILE A 201 -25.06 47.57 1.07
CA ILE A 201 -24.58 48.86 0.55
C ILE A 201 -25.73 49.46 -0.26
N LEU A 202 -26.33 50.52 0.26
CA LEU A 202 -27.49 51.18 -0.34
C LEU A 202 -27.07 52.45 -1.11
N PRO A 203 -27.62 52.70 -2.31
CA PRO A 203 -27.49 53.99 -2.99
C PRO A 203 -28.12 55.13 -2.19
N SER A 204 -27.58 56.35 -2.30
CA SER A 204 -28.16 57.53 -1.65
C SER A 204 -29.30 58.18 -2.43
N ASP A 205 -29.50 57.81 -3.71
CA ASP A 205 -30.54 58.37 -4.58
C ASP A 205 -31.89 57.64 -4.38
N PRO A 206 -32.99 58.36 -4.09
CA PRO A 206 -34.33 57.78 -3.95
C PRO A 206 -34.78 56.91 -5.13
N ASN A 207 -34.51 57.34 -6.37
CA ASN A 207 -34.97 56.58 -7.55
C ASN A 207 -34.23 55.26 -7.68
N ALA A 208 -32.91 55.27 -7.43
CA ALA A 208 -32.11 54.05 -7.39
C ALA A 208 -32.56 53.10 -6.27
N LEU A 209 -33.01 53.62 -5.11
CA LEU A 209 -33.57 52.80 -4.04
C LEU A 209 -34.89 52.14 -4.45
N PHE A 210 -35.78 52.85 -5.13
CA PHE A 210 -37.03 52.28 -5.64
C PHE A 210 -36.82 51.21 -6.72
N GLU A 211 -35.89 51.42 -7.65
CA GLU A 211 -35.54 50.41 -8.66
C GLU A 211 -34.93 49.16 -8.01
N MET A 212 -34.08 49.34 -7.00
CA MET A 212 -33.52 48.24 -6.23
C MET A 212 -34.59 47.50 -5.41
N LEU A 213 -35.54 48.23 -4.81
CA LEU A 213 -36.69 47.66 -4.10
C LEU A 213 -37.52 46.77 -5.04
N LYS A 214 -37.84 47.29 -6.22
CA LYS A 214 -38.60 46.57 -7.26
C LYS A 214 -37.90 45.29 -7.70
N LEU A 215 -36.59 45.36 -7.94
CA LEU A 215 -35.80 44.19 -8.32
C LEU A 215 -35.76 43.14 -7.20
N SER A 216 -35.54 43.55 -5.95
CA SER A 216 -35.49 42.64 -4.81
C SER A 216 -36.85 42.00 -4.51
N LEU A 217 -37.97 42.73 -4.70
CA LEU A 217 -39.33 42.20 -4.60
C LEU A 217 -39.63 41.18 -5.71
N ALA A 218 -39.22 41.45 -6.96
CA ALA A 218 -39.34 40.49 -8.05
C ALA A 218 -38.54 39.21 -7.76
N GLY A 219 -37.35 39.35 -7.19
CA GLY A 219 -36.55 38.21 -6.71
C GLY A 219 -37.25 37.39 -5.64
N LEU A 220 -37.90 38.06 -4.68
CA LEU A 220 -38.68 37.40 -3.63
C LEU A 220 -39.87 36.63 -4.22
N GLN A 221 -40.61 37.24 -5.16
CA GLN A 221 -41.72 36.60 -5.89
C GLN A 221 -41.27 35.37 -6.69
N ALA A 222 -40.04 35.40 -7.22
CA ALA A 222 -39.43 34.26 -7.90
C ALA A 222 -38.92 33.15 -6.93
N GLY A 223 -39.09 33.33 -5.61
CA GLY A 223 -38.69 32.36 -4.58
C GLY A 223 -37.30 32.56 -4.01
N ASN A 224 -36.59 33.66 -4.32
CA ASN A 224 -35.31 33.97 -3.70
C ASN A 224 -35.52 34.54 -2.30
N THR A 225 -35.48 33.68 -1.28
CA THR A 225 -35.67 34.07 0.12
C THR A 225 -34.52 34.91 0.71
N GLY A 226 -33.39 35.02 -0.01
CA GLY A 226 -32.22 35.79 0.42
C GLY A 226 -32.38 37.31 0.32
N THR A 227 -33.33 37.79 -0.50
CA THR A 227 -33.55 39.23 -0.73
C THR A 227 -34.33 39.91 0.39
N ARG A 228 -34.91 39.16 1.35
CA ARG A 228 -35.73 39.74 2.44
C ARG A 228 -34.98 40.79 3.26
N ASN A 229 -33.74 40.49 3.64
CA ASN A 229 -32.93 41.42 4.45
C ASN A 229 -32.56 42.68 3.65
N GLU A 230 -32.40 42.56 2.34
CA GLU A 230 -32.13 43.70 1.45
C GLU A 230 -33.37 44.58 1.33
N ILE A 231 -34.55 43.99 1.15
CA ILE A 231 -35.81 44.72 1.07
C ILE A 231 -36.06 45.54 2.35
N VAL A 232 -35.87 44.92 3.52
CA VAL A 232 -36.03 45.63 4.81
C VAL A 232 -35.05 46.81 4.91
N ALA A 233 -33.78 46.61 4.55
CA ALA A 233 -32.79 47.68 4.57
C ALA A 233 -33.11 48.83 3.59
N ILE A 234 -33.65 48.51 2.40
CA ILE A 234 -34.09 49.52 1.42
C ILE A 234 -35.29 50.31 1.95
N CYS A 235 -36.28 49.63 2.54
CA CYS A 235 -37.43 50.28 3.15
C CYS A 235 -37.01 51.19 4.33
N ASP A 236 -36.07 50.75 5.18
CA ASP A 236 -35.52 51.57 6.27
C ASP A 236 -34.89 52.86 5.74
N GLU A 237 -34.14 52.77 4.64
CA GLU A 237 -33.48 53.93 4.02
C GLU A 237 -34.47 54.86 3.32
N LEU A 238 -35.50 54.33 2.64
CA LEU A 238 -36.57 55.13 2.04
C LEU A 238 -37.39 55.87 3.10
N LEU A 239 -37.69 55.22 4.23
CA LEU A 239 -38.37 55.85 5.37
C LEU A 239 -37.50 56.94 5.99
N ARG A 240 -36.19 56.68 6.16
CA ARG A 240 -35.22 57.67 6.65
C ARG A 240 -35.12 58.90 5.75
N GLN A 241 -35.26 58.72 4.44
CA GLN A 241 -35.28 59.80 3.44
C GLN A 241 -36.67 60.46 3.26
N GLY A 242 -37.69 60.02 4.00
CA GLY A 242 -39.06 60.52 3.91
C GLY A 242 -39.74 60.27 2.57
N GLN A 243 -39.30 59.25 1.83
CA GLN A 243 -39.85 58.88 0.52
C GLN A 243 -41.06 57.95 0.64
N ILE A 244 -41.20 57.27 1.77
CA ILE A 244 -42.35 56.46 2.16
C ILE A 244 -42.76 56.85 3.57
N ASP A 245 -44.02 56.63 3.92
CA ASP A 245 -44.52 56.84 5.28
C ASP A 245 -44.53 55.54 6.11
N ASP A 246 -44.88 55.68 7.40
CA ASP A 246 -44.92 54.55 8.33
C ASP A 246 -45.99 53.50 7.96
N ASP A 247 -47.04 53.90 7.24
CA ASP A 247 -48.13 53.02 6.86
C ASP A 247 -47.72 52.18 5.63
N ASP A 248 -47.08 52.82 4.64
CA ASP A 248 -46.42 52.18 3.50
C ASP A 248 -45.35 51.18 3.95
N TYR A 249 -44.52 51.57 4.92
CA TYR A 249 -43.48 50.71 5.48
C TYR A 249 -44.07 49.44 6.12
N LYS A 250 -45.13 49.57 6.93
CA LYS A 250 -45.82 48.42 7.54
C LYS A 250 -46.49 47.52 6.51
N ALA A 251 -47.10 48.12 5.48
CA ALA A 251 -47.70 47.37 4.38
C ALA A 251 -46.65 46.52 3.64
N LEU A 252 -45.48 47.10 3.37
CA LEU A 252 -44.36 46.42 2.74
C LEU A 252 -43.79 45.30 3.63
N GLN A 253 -43.57 45.53 4.93
CA GLN A 253 -43.11 44.48 5.85
C GLN A 253 -44.06 43.27 5.88
N LYS A 254 -45.37 43.53 5.89
CA LYS A 254 -46.39 42.47 5.89
C LYS A 254 -46.39 41.65 4.60
N ALA A 255 -45.98 42.24 3.47
CA ALA A 255 -45.89 41.55 2.19
C ALA A 255 -44.63 40.67 2.04
N ILE A 256 -43.61 40.86 2.90
CA ILE A 256 -42.31 40.16 2.81
C ILE A 256 -42.22 38.97 3.79
N THR A 257 -43.04 39.01 4.85
CA THR A 257 -43.15 37.97 5.90
C THR A 257 -43.89 36.75 5.39
#